data_AF-A0A1U7RAD0-F1
#
_entry.id   AF-A0A1U7RAD0-F1
#
_cell.length_a   1.000
_cell.length_b   1.000
_cell.length_c   1.000
_cell.angle_alpha   90.00
_cell.angle_beta   90.00
_cell.angle_gamma   90.00
#
_symmetry.space_group_name_H-M   'P 1'
#
loop_
_entity.id
_entity.type
_entity.pdbx_description
1 polymer ?
#
loop_
_entity_poly.entity_id
_entity_poly.type
_entity_poly.pdbx_seq_one_letter_code
_entity_poly.pdbx_strand_id
1 'polypeptide(L)'
;MAHTKQTAHKSTRGKALRKQLATKDTVKSAPSTGGVKKPHRYRPGTVELHEIRHYQKYSELLIPKLPFQRLVGEIAQDFKTDLRFQSAAIGALQEASEAYL
;
A
#
# COMPACT_ATOMS: atom_id res chain seq x y z
N MET A 1 -57.85 2.17 -25.12
CA MET A 1 -56.68 1.32 -25.43
C MET A 1 -55.42 2.15 -25.26
N ALA A 2 -54.65 1.95 -24.19
CA ALA A 2 -53.45 2.73 -23.88
C ALA A 2 -52.21 1.99 -24.42
N HIS A 3 -51.51 2.60 -25.37
CA HIS A 3 -50.36 2.03 -26.05
C HIS A 3 -49.09 2.35 -25.26
N THR A 4 -48.58 1.40 -24.46
CA THR A 4 -47.30 1.55 -23.75
C THR A 4 -46.15 1.40 -24.74
N LYS A 5 -45.41 2.49 -25.00
CA LYS A 5 -44.19 2.45 -25.80
C LYS A 5 -43.09 1.70 -25.03
N GLN A 6 -42.77 0.48 -25.45
CA GLN A 6 -41.55 -0.20 -25.07
C GLN A 6 -40.36 0.54 -25.72
N THR A 7 -39.53 1.21 -24.93
CA THR A 7 -38.22 1.68 -25.41
C THR A 7 -37.18 0.62 -25.08
N ALA A 8 -36.69 -0.07 -26.11
CA ALA A 8 -35.63 -1.06 -25.98
C ALA A 8 -34.32 -0.37 -25.55
N HIS A 9 -33.87 -0.64 -24.32
CA HIS A 9 -32.50 -0.32 -23.91
C HIS A 9 -31.54 -1.36 -24.52
N LYS A 10 -30.72 -0.94 -25.49
CA LYS A 10 -29.63 -1.75 -26.04
C LYS A 10 -28.52 -1.88 -24.99
N SER A 11 -28.32 -3.07 -24.47
CA SER A 11 -27.15 -3.47 -23.68
C SER A 11 -25.99 -3.78 -24.62
N THR A 12 -25.19 -2.79 -25.02
CA THR A 12 -23.97 -3.06 -25.79
C THR A 12 -22.86 -3.52 -24.85
N ARG A 13 -22.81 -4.84 -24.68
CA ARG A 13 -21.67 -5.64 -24.20
C ARG A 13 -20.39 -5.18 -24.92
N GLY A 14 -19.37 -4.83 -24.15
CA GLY A 14 -18.12 -4.26 -24.67
C GLY A 14 -17.30 -5.22 -25.54
N LYS A 15 -16.82 -4.70 -26.69
CA LYS A 15 -15.44 -4.70 -27.21
C LYS A 15 -15.48 -4.42 -28.72
N ALA A 16 -14.93 -3.28 -29.15
CA ALA A 16 -14.55 -3.06 -30.54
C ALA A 16 -13.03 -3.23 -30.69
N LEU A 17 -12.64 -3.97 -31.74
CA LEU A 17 -11.28 -4.42 -32.05
C LEU A 17 -10.43 -3.27 -32.63
N ARG A 18 -9.14 -3.26 -32.25
CA ARG A 18 -8.10 -2.24 -32.52
C ARG A 18 -7.78 -2.00 -34.02
N LYS A 19 -7.49 -0.74 -34.39
CA LYS A 19 -6.16 -0.23 -34.80
C LYS A 19 -6.24 1.20 -35.37
N GLN A 20 -5.49 2.16 -34.81
CA GLN A 20 -4.42 2.90 -35.48
C GLN A 20 -3.67 3.82 -34.49
N LEU A 21 -2.41 4.10 -34.84
CA LEU A 21 -1.32 4.62 -34.01
C LEU A 21 -1.44 6.12 -33.70
N ALA A 22 -1.29 6.50 -32.43
CA ALA A 22 -0.61 7.73 -31.99
C ALA A 22 -0.44 7.72 -30.48
N THR A 23 0.82 7.69 -30.04
CA THR A 23 1.24 7.75 -28.64
C THR A 23 1.00 9.16 -28.10
N LYS A 24 -0.03 9.34 -27.28
CA LYS A 24 -0.14 10.41 -26.29
C LYS A 24 -0.82 9.83 -25.06
N ASP A 25 -0.04 9.51 -24.03
CA ASP A 25 -0.56 9.21 -22.70
C ASP A 25 -1.17 10.48 -22.12
N THR A 26 -2.41 10.73 -22.55
CA THR A 26 -3.28 11.72 -21.93
C THR A 26 -3.80 11.03 -20.69
N VAL A 27 -3.13 11.28 -19.55
CA VAL A 27 -3.69 11.01 -18.23
C VAL A 27 -5.12 11.54 -18.25
N LYS A 28 -6.06 10.63 -18.00
CA LYS A 28 -7.50 10.84 -18.12
C LYS A 28 -7.94 11.99 -17.20
N SER A 29 -7.87 13.22 -17.68
CA SER A 29 -8.46 14.38 -17.04
C SER A 29 -9.98 14.29 -17.19
N ALA A 30 -10.68 14.66 -16.13
CA ALA A 30 -12.09 14.41 -15.90
C ALA A 30 -13.02 14.96 -17.01
N PRO A 31 -14.21 14.35 -17.23
CA PRO A 31 -15.23 14.97 -18.06
C PRO A 31 -15.65 16.33 -17.44
N SER A 32 -15.48 17.39 -18.23
CA SER A 32 -15.92 18.76 -17.95
C SER A 32 -17.45 18.85 -18.06
N THR A 33 -18.17 18.37 -17.05
CA THR A 33 -19.51 18.80 -16.58
C THR A 33 -20.06 17.74 -15.62
N GLY A 34 -20.24 18.11 -14.35
CA GLY A 34 -20.73 17.24 -13.28
C GLY A 34 -19.67 17.03 -12.20
N GLY A 35 -20.00 17.44 -10.96
CA GLY A 35 -19.06 17.50 -9.83
C GLY A 35 -18.17 16.27 -9.71
N VAL A 36 -16.87 16.52 -9.50
CA VAL A 36 -15.85 15.49 -9.31
C VAL A 36 -16.33 14.50 -8.26
N LYS A 37 -16.41 13.21 -8.60
CA LYS A 37 -16.72 12.16 -7.63
C LYS A 37 -15.71 12.26 -6.49
N LYS A 38 -16.20 12.40 -5.25
CA LYS A 38 -15.34 12.44 -4.08
C LYS A 38 -14.44 11.20 -4.06
N PRO A 39 -13.14 11.33 -3.76
CA PRO A 39 -12.27 10.18 -3.60
C PRO A 39 -12.82 9.28 -2.51
N HIS A 40 -12.75 7.96 -2.72
CA HIS A 40 -13.17 7.00 -1.73
C HIS A 40 -12.28 7.10 -0.49
N ARG A 41 -12.89 7.23 0.68
CA ARG A 41 -12.20 7.23 1.98
C ARG A 41 -12.77 6.10 2.83
N TYR A 42 -11.88 5.25 3.35
CA TYR A 42 -12.27 4.21 4.30
C TYR A 42 -12.80 4.83 5.60
N ARG A 43 -13.69 4.11 6.28
CA ARG A 43 -14.17 4.51 7.60
C ARG A 43 -13.02 4.38 8.62
N PRO A 44 -12.98 5.23 9.66
CA PRO A 44 -12.05 5.05 10.78
C PRO A 44 -12.08 3.60 11.30
N GLY A 45 -10.92 3.06 11.69
CA GLY A 45 -10.77 1.66 12.12
C GLY A 45 -10.75 0.62 10.98
N THR A 46 -11.19 0.94 9.76
CA THR A 46 -11.17 -0.05 8.65
C THR A 46 -9.75 -0.39 8.21
N VAL A 47 -8.88 0.62 8.12
CA VAL A 47 -7.47 0.44 7.73
C VAL A 47 -6.67 -0.16 8.90
N GLU A 48 -6.90 0.31 10.12
CA GLU A 48 -6.24 -0.22 11.33
C GLU A 48 -6.50 -1.73 11.51
N LEU A 49 -7.75 -2.20 11.39
CA LEU A 49 -8.07 -3.63 11.47
C LEU A 49 -7.44 -4.43 10.31
N HIS A 50 -7.24 -3.80 9.16
CA HIS A 50 -6.57 -4.43 8.03
C HIS A 50 -5.08 -4.60 8.32
N GLU A 51 -4.41 -3.58 8.85
CA GLU A 51 -3.01 -3.58 9.25
C GLU A 51 -2.75 -4.59 10.38
N ILE A 52 -3.59 -4.61 11.43
CA ILE A 52 -3.48 -5.59 12.53
C ILE A 52 -3.51 -7.02 11.98
N ARG A 53 -4.47 -7.34 11.10
CA ARG A 53 -4.56 -8.68 10.49
C ARG A 53 -3.37 -9.00 9.59
N HIS A 54 -2.83 -8.00 8.90
CA HIS A 54 -1.64 -8.16 8.07
C HIS A 54 -0.44 -8.54 8.92
N TYR A 55 -0.10 -7.73 9.93
CA TYR A 55 1.08 -7.92 10.78
C TYR A 55 0.97 -9.13 11.72
N GLN A 56 -0.23 -9.55 12.09
CA GLN A 56 -0.42 -10.80 12.83
C GLN A 56 -0.23 -12.05 11.96
N LYS A 57 -0.48 -11.95 10.65
CA LYS A 57 -0.37 -13.08 9.73
C LYS A 57 1.05 -13.29 9.22
N TYR A 58 1.79 -12.21 9.02
CA TYR A 58 3.14 -12.24 8.45
C TYR A 58 4.16 -11.78 9.48
N SER A 59 5.25 -12.54 9.62
CA SER A 59 6.35 -12.24 10.53
C SER A 59 7.44 -11.44 9.80
N GLU A 60 7.16 -10.17 9.51
CA GLU A 60 8.15 -9.24 8.98
C GLU A 60 8.66 -8.31 10.07
N LEU A 61 9.93 -7.88 9.95
CA LEU A 61 10.49 -6.89 10.85
C LEU A 61 9.86 -5.52 10.56
N LEU A 62 9.31 -4.89 11.59
CA LEU A 62 8.60 -3.61 11.51
C LEU A 62 9.57 -2.44 11.64
N ILE A 63 10.68 -2.60 12.35
CA ILE A 63 11.66 -1.53 12.54
C ILE A 63 12.64 -1.52 11.34
N PRO A 64 12.90 -0.37 10.71
CA PRO A 64 13.88 -0.29 9.63
C PRO A 64 15.30 -0.68 10.08
N LYS A 65 15.94 -1.58 9.32
CA LYS A 65 17.23 -2.19 9.67
C LYS A 65 18.38 -1.19 9.89
N LEU A 66 18.49 -0.16 9.05
CA LEU A 66 19.62 0.79 9.12
C LEU A 66 19.55 1.68 10.38
N PRO A 67 18.40 2.32 10.71
CA PRO A 67 18.24 2.99 12.00
C PRO A 67 18.48 2.08 13.20
N PHE A 68 17.93 0.85 13.20
CA PHE A 68 18.16 -0.11 14.28
C PHE A 68 19.64 -0.44 14.47
N GLN A 69 20.36 -0.71 13.36
CA GLN A 69 21.80 -0.97 13.39
C GLN A 69 22.60 0.21 13.96
N ARG A 70 22.25 1.46 13.60
CA ARG A 70 22.91 2.65 14.14
C ARG A 70 22.70 2.78 15.65
N LEU A 71 21.47 2.53 16.11
CA LEU A 71 21.13 2.55 17.54
C LEU A 71 21.92 1.49 18.32
N VAL A 72 22.03 0.27 17.80
CA VAL A 72 22.85 -0.78 18.43
C VAL A 72 24.32 -0.34 18.54
N GLY A 73 24.86 0.30 17.50
CA GLY A 73 26.23 0.83 17.51
C GLY A 73 26.44 1.95 18.53
N GLU A 74 25.49 2.89 18.61
CA GLU A 74 25.50 4.00 19.57
C GLU A 74 25.53 3.46 21.01
N ILE A 75 24.61 2.56 21.37
CA ILE A 75 24.53 1.97 22.70
C ILE A 75 25.81 1.17 23.01
N ALA A 76 26.32 0.40 22.07
CA ALA A 76 27.50 -0.44 22.29
C ALA A 76 28.78 0.38 22.51
N GLN A 77 28.88 1.55 21.86
CA GLN A 77 30.02 2.45 21.99
C GLN A 77 30.19 2.94 23.43
N ASP A 78 29.10 3.10 24.18
CA ASP A 78 29.13 3.50 25.59
C ASP A 78 29.78 2.45 26.50
N PHE A 79 29.77 1.18 26.10
CA PHE A 79 30.38 0.08 26.86
C PHE A 79 31.82 -0.22 26.43
N LYS A 80 32.07 -0.24 25.11
CA LYS A 80 33.40 -0.53 24.57
C LYS A 80 33.55 0.09 23.19
N THR A 81 34.63 0.85 23.02
CA THR A 81 34.99 1.45 21.73
C THR A 81 35.49 0.39 20.75
N ASP A 82 35.30 0.65 19.45
CA ASP A 82 35.81 -0.17 18.32
C ASP A 82 35.24 -1.61 18.25
N LEU A 83 34.02 -1.81 18.70
CA LEU A 83 33.29 -3.08 18.51
C LEU A 83 32.87 -3.28 17.05
N ARG A 84 32.98 -4.53 16.59
CA ARG A 84 32.50 -4.95 15.27
C ARG A 84 31.39 -5.96 15.46
N PHE A 85 30.29 -5.76 14.74
CA PHE A 85 29.13 -6.64 14.79
C PHE A 85 29.08 -7.55 13.56
N GLN A 86 28.77 -8.81 13.81
CA GLN A 86 28.33 -9.72 12.75
C GLN A 86 26.93 -9.31 12.28
N SER A 87 26.63 -9.45 10.99
CA SER A 87 25.30 -9.16 10.45
C SER A 87 24.19 -9.97 11.14
N ALA A 88 24.46 -11.24 11.43
CA ALA A 88 23.55 -12.12 12.17
C ALA A 88 23.29 -11.64 13.61
N ALA A 89 24.27 -11.04 14.28
CA ALA A 89 24.11 -10.53 15.64
C ALA A 89 23.14 -9.34 15.67
N ILE A 90 23.26 -8.41 14.72
CA ILE A 90 22.31 -7.30 14.59
C ILE A 90 20.90 -7.82 14.30
N GLY A 91 20.76 -8.82 13.42
CA GLY A 91 19.48 -9.46 13.13
C GLY A 91 18.84 -10.10 14.37
N ALA A 92 19.61 -10.88 15.13
CA ALA A 92 19.13 -11.51 16.36
C ALA A 92 18.70 -10.51 17.43
N LEU A 93 19.46 -9.42 17.60
CA LEU A 93 19.08 -8.32 18.50
C LEU A 93 17.77 -7.67 18.07
N GLN A 94 17.57 -7.49 16.76
CA GLN A 94 16.34 -6.91 16.23
C GLN A 94 15.14 -7.83 16.44
N GLU A 95 15.26 -9.11 16.09
CA GLU A 95 14.22 -10.11 16.31
C GLU A 95 13.81 -10.19 17.78
N ALA A 96 14.79 -10.24 18.69
CA ALA A 96 14.52 -10.27 20.13
C ALA A 96 13.85 -9.00 20.64
N SER A 97 14.27 -7.83 20.15
CA SER A 97 13.71 -6.54 20.57
C SER A 97 12.28 -6.34 20.08
N GLU A 98 11.99 -6.68 18.83
CA GLU A 98 10.64 -6.57 18.26
C GLU A 98 9.68 -7.61 18.82
N ALA A 99 10.17 -8.79 19.21
CA ALA A 99 9.34 -9.79 19.91
C ALA A 99 9.02 -9.38 21.36
N TYR A 100 9.81 -8.49 21.97
CA TYR A 100 9.62 -8.03 23.34
C TYR A 100 8.60 -6.88 23.46
N LEU A 101 8.59 -5.97 22.49
CA LEU A 101 7.69 -4.81 22.42
C LEU A 101 6.25 -5.22 22.09
#